data_AF-A0A926SBH9-F1
#
_entry.id   AF-A0A926SBH9-F1
#
_cell.length_a   1.000
_cell.length_b   1.000
_cell.length_c   1.000
_cell.angle_alpha   90.00
_cell.angle_beta   90.00
_cell.angle_gamma   90.00
#
_symmetry.space_group_name_H-M   'P 1'
#
loop_
_entity.id
_entity.type
_entity.pdbx_description
1 polymer ?
#
loop_
_entity_poly.entity_id
_entity_poly.type
_entity_poly.pdbx_seq_one_letter_code
_entity_poly.pdbx_strand_id
1 'polypeptide(L)'
;MRSIAQRRGQPKFREDLLKAYDSKCAITGCDAQEALEAAHIIPYSETENNHLSNGLLLRADLHTLFDLNLIAIDPHTDLDEKKVRIAPSLRNIEYGKLEGIFLRKPNNQDYLPKKEFLDEHCKQCWWYKLPPDLS
;
A
#
# COMPACT_ATOMS: atom_id res chain seq x y z
N MET A 1 -6.18 -14.76 20.45
CA MET A 1 -7.60 -14.42 20.24
C MET A 1 -7.71 -12.91 20.02
N ARG A 2 -8.09 -12.47 18.82
CA ARG A 2 -8.23 -11.05 18.45
C ARG A 2 -9.61 -10.51 18.89
N SER A 3 -9.66 -9.31 19.48
CA SER A 3 -10.84 -8.74 20.18
C SER A 3 -12.00 -8.38 19.23
N ILE A 4 -13.23 -8.27 19.75
CA ILE A 4 -14.46 -8.00 18.97
C ILE A 4 -14.38 -6.67 18.18
N ALA A 5 -13.64 -5.67 18.70
CA ALA A 5 -13.42 -4.39 18.02
C ALA A 5 -12.59 -4.54 16.72
N GLN A 6 -11.57 -5.39 16.70
CA GLN A 6 -10.76 -5.68 15.50
C GLN A 6 -11.61 -6.26 14.36
N ARG A 7 -12.61 -7.09 14.69
CA ARG A 7 -13.51 -7.69 13.68
C ARG A 7 -14.54 -6.72 13.10
N ARG A 8 -14.87 -5.62 13.77
CA ARG A 8 -15.79 -4.58 13.24
C ARG A 8 -15.04 -3.47 12.49
N GLY A 9 -13.83 -3.15 12.93
CA GLY A 9 -12.98 -2.15 12.27
C GLY A 9 -12.46 -2.61 10.91
N GLN A 10 -12.08 -3.89 10.76
CA GLN A 10 -11.56 -4.42 9.50
C GLN A 10 -12.58 -4.46 8.35
N PRO A 11 -13.86 -4.87 8.54
CA PRO A 11 -14.87 -4.78 7.50
C PRO A 11 -15.16 -3.35 7.07
N LYS A 12 -15.30 -2.42 8.03
CA LYS A 12 -15.54 -1.01 7.70
C LYS A 12 -14.36 -0.37 6.97
N PHE A 13 -13.14 -0.59 7.46
CA PHE A 13 -11.92 -0.11 6.80
C PHE A 13 -11.81 -0.61 5.36
N ARG A 14 -12.14 -1.89 5.13
CA ARG A 14 -12.21 -2.47 3.79
C ARG A 14 -13.27 -1.79 2.92
N GLU A 15 -14.49 -1.64 3.41
CA GLU A 15 -15.57 -0.99 2.67
C GLU A 15 -15.21 0.45 2.30
N ASP A 16 -14.58 1.18 3.21
CA ASP A 16 -14.17 2.56 3.00
C ASP A 16 -13.00 2.65 2.00
N LEU A 17 -12.05 1.72 2.02
CA LEU A 17 -11.01 1.61 0.98
C LEU A 17 -11.54 1.21 -0.39
N LEU A 18 -12.52 0.29 -0.45
CA LEU A 18 -13.22 -0.04 -1.70
C LEU A 18 -13.84 1.20 -2.34
N LYS A 19 -14.52 2.02 -1.54
CA LYS A 19 -15.07 3.30 -2.01
C LYS A 19 -13.98 4.29 -2.41
N ALA A 20 -12.92 4.42 -1.60
CA ALA A 20 -11.86 5.39 -1.86
C ALA A 20 -11.09 5.11 -3.16
N TYR A 21 -10.91 3.84 -3.54
CA TYR A 21 -10.15 3.45 -4.73
C TYR A 21 -11.02 3.08 -5.94
N ASP A 22 -12.34 3.30 -5.87
CA ASP A 22 -13.35 2.87 -6.85
C ASP A 22 -13.26 1.37 -7.19
N SER A 23 -13.12 0.54 -6.15
CA SER A 23 -12.96 -0.92 -6.23
C SER A 23 -11.86 -1.37 -7.20
N LYS A 24 -10.74 -0.63 -7.26
CA LYS A 24 -9.57 -0.96 -8.09
C LYS A 24 -8.31 -1.06 -7.26
N CYS A 25 -7.49 -2.06 -7.54
CA CYS A 25 -6.17 -2.20 -6.93
C CYS A 25 -5.34 -0.93 -7.17
N ALA A 26 -4.73 -0.39 -6.11
CA ALA A 26 -3.91 0.81 -6.15
C ALA A 26 -2.67 0.66 -7.05
N ILE A 27 -2.14 -0.56 -7.19
CA ILE A 27 -0.95 -0.87 -8.00
C ILE A 27 -1.35 -1.25 -9.44
N THR A 28 -2.27 -2.19 -9.62
CA THR A 28 -2.53 -2.79 -10.95
C THR A 28 -3.79 -2.28 -11.64
N GLY A 29 -4.66 -1.56 -10.94
CA GLY A 29 -5.98 -1.19 -11.45
C GLY A 29 -6.97 -2.35 -11.61
N CYS A 30 -6.61 -3.56 -11.18
CA CYS A 30 -7.50 -4.74 -11.18
C CYS A 30 -8.80 -4.44 -10.43
N ASP A 31 -9.95 -4.76 -11.05
CA ASP A 31 -11.31 -4.49 -10.55
C ASP A 31 -12.09 -5.75 -10.17
N ALA A 32 -11.44 -6.91 -10.14
CA ALA A 32 -12.01 -8.12 -9.55
C ALA A 32 -12.05 -7.95 -8.03
N GLN A 33 -13.15 -7.41 -7.50
CA GLN A 33 -13.31 -7.01 -6.09
C GLN A 33 -13.02 -8.16 -5.10
N GLU A 34 -13.33 -9.39 -5.48
CA GLU A 34 -13.06 -10.61 -4.72
C GLU A 34 -11.57 -10.88 -4.51
N ALA A 35 -10.72 -10.40 -5.43
CA ALA A 35 -9.27 -10.50 -5.34
C ALA A 35 -8.63 -9.32 -4.58
N LEU A 36 -9.41 -8.31 -4.21
CA LEU A 36 -8.92 -7.11 -3.53
C LEU A 36 -8.94 -7.29 -2.02
N GLU A 37 -7.95 -6.73 -1.34
CA GLU A 37 -7.72 -6.74 0.10
C GLU A 37 -7.38 -5.34 0.61
N ALA A 38 -7.81 -5.07 1.83
CA ALA A 38 -7.47 -3.84 2.54
C ALA A 38 -6.15 -4.06 3.27
N ALA A 39 -5.09 -3.44 2.75
CA ALA A 39 -3.76 -3.48 3.32
C ALA A 39 -3.53 -2.25 4.19
N HIS A 40 -3.07 -2.44 5.43
CA HIS A 40 -2.53 -1.36 6.23
C HIS A 40 -1.10 -1.08 5.80
N ILE A 41 -0.70 0.19 5.71
CA ILE A 41 0.69 0.56 5.41
C ILE A 41 1.56 0.26 6.64
N ILE A 42 1.12 0.74 7.80
CA ILE A 42 1.71 0.41 9.10
C ILE A 42 0.70 -0.39 9.93
N PRO A 43 1.12 -1.48 10.60
CA PRO A 43 0.22 -2.34 11.35
C PRO A 43 -0.68 -1.56 12.31
N TYR A 44 -1.97 -1.89 12.29
CA TYR A 44 -2.95 -1.29 13.21
C TYR A 44 -2.55 -1.40 14.69
N SER A 45 -1.87 -2.48 15.08
CA SER A 45 -1.41 -2.69 16.45
C SER A 45 -0.43 -1.64 16.97
N GLU A 46 0.22 -0.91 16.06
CA GLU A 46 1.24 0.10 16.41
C GLU A 46 0.66 1.51 16.46
N THR A 47 -0.42 1.78 15.74
CA THR A 47 -0.96 3.14 15.56
C THR A 47 -2.41 3.30 16.02
N GLU A 48 -3.14 2.18 16.19
CA GLU A 48 -4.60 2.14 16.31
C GLU A 48 -5.33 2.96 15.23
N ASN A 49 -4.68 3.17 14.09
CA ASN A 49 -5.11 4.11 13.07
C ASN A 49 -5.77 3.39 11.88
N ASN A 50 -7.10 3.45 11.82
CA ASN A 50 -7.91 2.99 10.68
C ASN A 50 -8.25 4.12 9.70
N HIS A 51 -7.51 5.23 9.73
CA HIS A 51 -7.66 6.27 8.73
C HIS A 51 -7.21 5.74 7.36
N LEU A 52 -7.94 6.10 6.30
CA LEU A 52 -7.73 5.56 4.95
C LEU A 52 -6.36 5.93 4.37
N SER A 53 -5.74 7.00 4.87
CA SER A 53 -4.37 7.38 4.52
C SER A 53 -3.29 6.44 5.08
N ASN A 54 -3.64 5.51 5.99
CA ASN A 54 -2.82 4.36 6.39
C ASN A 54 -3.22 3.09 5.60
N GLY A 55 -3.93 3.22 4.49
CA GLY A 55 -4.54 2.11 3.77
C GLY A 55 -4.28 2.11 2.27
N LEU A 56 -4.09 0.91 1.73
CA LEU A 56 -4.05 0.64 0.30
C LEU A 56 -5.06 -0.46 -0.01
N LEU A 57 -5.76 -0.34 -1.15
CA LEU A 57 -6.55 -1.43 -1.69
C LEU A 57 -5.68 -2.21 -2.68
N LEU A 58 -5.30 -3.43 -2.34
CA LEU A 58 -4.34 -4.23 -3.11
C LEU A 58 -4.93 -5.56 -3.56
N ARG A 59 -4.41 -6.15 -4.64
CA ARG A 59 -4.68 -7.55 -4.96
C ARG A 59 -4.03 -8.43 -3.87
N ALA A 60 -4.64 -9.57 -3.50
CA ALA A 60 -4.20 -10.40 -2.38
C ALA A 60 -2.72 -10.85 -2.44
N ASP A 61 -2.20 -11.16 -3.62
CA ASP A 61 -0.80 -11.48 -3.84
C ASP A 61 0.12 -10.26 -3.59
N LEU A 62 -0.27 -9.08 -4.07
CA LEU A 62 0.48 -7.84 -3.86
C LEU A 62 0.44 -7.39 -2.40
N HIS A 63 -0.69 -7.60 -1.72
CA HIS A 63 -0.80 -7.39 -0.28
C HIS A 63 0.17 -8.30 0.46
N THR A 64 0.20 -9.59 0.13
CA THR A 64 1.16 -10.55 0.71
C THR A 64 2.61 -10.10 0.47
N LEU A 65 2.96 -9.67 -0.74
CA LEU A 65 4.30 -9.19 -1.06
C LEU A 65 4.65 -7.86 -0.37
N PHE A 66 3.67 -6.99 -0.16
CA PHE A 66 3.84 -5.74 0.57
C PHE A 66 4.10 -6.00 2.06
N ASP A 67 3.34 -6.91 2.68
CA ASP A 67 3.54 -7.35 4.07
C ASP A 67 4.88 -8.07 4.28
N LEU A 68 5.37 -8.77 3.25
CA LEU A 68 6.71 -9.38 3.23
C LEU A 68 7.84 -8.38 2.97
N ASN A 69 7.53 -7.08 2.88
CA ASN A 69 8.49 -6.02 2.57
C ASN A 69 9.21 -6.24 1.22
N LEU A 70 8.55 -6.87 0.24
CA LEU A 70 9.08 -7.11 -1.11
C LEU A 70 8.56 -6.12 -2.16
N ILE A 71 7.57 -5.32 -1.79
CA ILE A 71 7.07 -4.18 -2.54
C ILE A 71 7.15 -2.97 -1.62
N ALA A 72 7.72 -1.87 -2.08
CA ALA A 72 7.70 -0.59 -1.39
C ALA A 72 6.97 0.45 -2.26
N ILE A 73 6.45 1.51 -1.64
CA ILE A 73 5.90 2.66 -2.34
C ILE A 73 6.78 3.86 -2.04
N ASP A 74 7.45 4.38 -3.06
CA ASP A 74 8.37 5.52 -2.96
C ASP A 74 7.58 6.81 -2.66
N PRO A 75 7.76 7.40 -1.46
CA PRO A 75 7.03 8.58 -1.04
C PRO A 75 7.72 9.90 -1.41
N HIS A 76 8.87 9.84 -2.10
CA HIS A 76 9.71 11.01 -2.41
C HIS A 76 9.57 11.53 -3.84
N THR A 77 8.56 11.04 -4.53
CA THR A 77 8.04 11.65 -5.74
C THR A 77 7.25 12.93 -5.41
N ASP A 78 6.80 13.67 -6.41
CA ASP A 78 5.87 14.79 -6.18
C ASP A 78 4.72 14.35 -5.26
N LEU A 79 4.19 15.27 -4.44
CA LEU A 79 3.28 14.98 -3.31
C LEU A 79 2.18 13.94 -3.62
N ASP A 80 1.69 13.94 -4.86
CA ASP A 80 0.63 13.04 -5.31
C ASP A 80 1.09 11.87 -6.20
N GLU A 81 2.35 11.78 -6.63
CA GLU A 81 2.81 10.86 -7.68
C GLU A 81 3.69 9.70 -7.20
N LYS A 82 3.20 8.93 -6.24
CA LYS A 82 3.92 7.81 -5.63
C LYS A 82 4.25 6.71 -6.63
N LYS A 83 5.46 6.15 -6.57
CA LYS A 83 5.92 5.07 -7.46
C LYS A 83 6.06 3.75 -6.72
N VAL A 84 5.66 2.66 -7.37
CA VAL A 84 5.86 1.31 -6.86
C VAL A 84 7.31 0.89 -7.07
N ARG A 85 7.91 0.25 -6.09
CA ARG A 85 9.28 -0.28 -6.11
C ARG A 85 9.23 -1.75 -5.74
N ILE A 86 10.01 -2.55 -6.44
CA ILE A 86 10.00 -4.01 -6.38
C ILE A 86 11.36 -4.50 -5.89
N ALA A 87 11.34 -5.45 -4.97
CA ALA A 87 12.55 -6.08 -4.46
C ALA A 87 13.36 -6.74 -5.59
N PRO A 88 14.70 -6.70 -5.54
CA PRO A 88 15.54 -7.33 -6.56
C PRO A 88 15.20 -8.79 -6.86
N SER A 89 14.78 -9.55 -5.84
CA SER A 89 14.34 -10.95 -5.97
C SER A 89 13.11 -11.15 -6.85
N LEU A 90 12.29 -10.11 -7.04
CA LEU A 90 11.06 -10.15 -7.82
C LEU A 90 11.18 -9.42 -9.19
N ARG A 91 12.26 -8.66 -9.42
CA ARG A 91 12.41 -7.80 -10.61
C ARG A 91 12.52 -8.55 -11.93
N ASN A 92 13.04 -9.78 -11.93
CA ASN A 92 13.26 -10.56 -13.15
C ASN A 92 12.18 -11.64 -13.36
N ILE A 93 11.07 -11.55 -12.64
CA ILE A 93 9.93 -12.47 -12.75
C ILE A 93 8.63 -11.65 -12.91
N GLU A 94 7.48 -12.29 -12.72
CA GLU A 94 6.14 -11.75 -13.00
C GLU A 94 5.87 -10.34 -12.43
N TYR A 95 6.44 -10.00 -11.27
CA TYR A 95 6.21 -8.72 -10.59
C TYR A 95 7.12 -7.58 -11.05
N GLY A 96 8.18 -7.85 -11.81
CA GLY A 96 9.14 -6.85 -12.25
C GLY A 96 8.53 -5.74 -13.10
N LYS A 97 7.47 -6.06 -13.86
CA LYS A 97 6.70 -5.11 -14.66
C LYS A 97 5.97 -4.04 -13.84
N LEU A 98 5.90 -4.21 -12.52
CA LEU A 98 5.29 -3.25 -11.59
C LEU A 98 6.31 -2.21 -11.08
N GLU A 99 7.61 -2.36 -11.38
CA GLU A 99 8.62 -1.36 -11.01
C GLU A 99 8.33 -0.02 -11.68
N GLY A 100 8.32 1.05 -10.89
CA GLY A 100 8.21 2.43 -11.36
C GLY A 100 6.82 2.86 -11.82
N ILE A 101 5.81 1.97 -11.77
CA ILE A 101 4.44 2.38 -12.09
C ILE A 101 3.92 3.34 -11.03
N PHE A 102 3.12 4.31 -11.47
CA PHE A 102 2.47 5.23 -10.56
C PHE A 102 1.35 4.53 -9.79
N LEU A 103 1.35 4.75 -8.48
CA LEU A 103 0.28 4.32 -7.61
C LEU A 103 -0.98 5.10 -7.95
N ARG A 104 -2.09 4.40 -8.17
CA ARG A 104 -3.41 5.02 -8.34
C ARG A 104 -3.78 5.76 -7.06
N LYS A 105 -4.28 6.99 -7.22
CA LYS A 105 -4.76 7.83 -6.14
C LYS A 105 -6.17 7.42 -5.71
N PRO A 106 -6.54 7.55 -4.43
CA PRO A 106 -7.92 7.52 -4.02
C PRO A 106 -8.68 8.74 -4.58
N ASN A 107 -10.01 8.66 -4.57
CA ASN A 107 -10.91 9.70 -5.08
C ASN A 107 -11.03 10.94 -4.17
N ASN A 108 -10.36 10.95 -3.02
CA ASN A 108 -10.25 12.08 -2.11
C ASN A 108 -8.79 12.26 -1.65
N GLN A 109 -8.30 13.50 -1.68
CA GLN A 109 -6.94 13.86 -1.26
C GLN A 109 -6.65 13.52 0.20
N ASP A 110 -7.64 13.61 1.09
CA ASP A 110 -7.47 13.26 2.52
C ASP A 110 -7.10 11.78 2.73
N TYR A 111 -7.40 10.94 1.74
CA TYR A 111 -7.14 9.50 1.79
C TYR A 111 -5.82 9.11 1.14
N LEU A 112 -5.07 10.08 0.59
CA LEU A 112 -3.74 9.81 0.03
C LEU A 112 -2.87 9.11 1.07
N PRO A 113 -2.17 8.03 0.71
CA PRO A 113 -1.20 7.38 1.58
C PRO A 113 -0.24 8.41 2.18
N LYS A 114 -0.20 8.52 3.51
CA LYS A 114 0.67 9.52 4.13
C LYS A 114 2.13 9.15 3.95
N LYS A 115 2.95 10.17 3.66
CA LYS A 115 4.40 10.04 3.57
C LYS A 115 5.00 9.37 4.81
N GLU A 116 4.57 9.77 6.01
CA GLU A 116 5.09 9.23 7.27
C GLU A 116 4.90 7.70 7.40
N PHE A 117 3.77 7.16 6.95
CA PHE A 117 3.51 5.72 6.98
C PHE A 117 4.31 4.98 5.92
N LEU A 118 4.41 5.56 4.71
CA LEU A 118 5.19 4.98 3.63
C LEU A 118 6.69 4.97 3.95
N ASP A 119 7.22 6.05 4.55
CA ASP A 119 8.61 6.12 5.01
C ASP A 119 8.90 4.99 6.01
N GLU A 120 7.99 4.78 6.97
CA GLU A 120 8.16 3.75 7.99
C GLU A 120 8.11 2.33 7.40
N HIS A 121 7.21 2.08 6.44
CA HIS A 121 7.17 0.81 5.70
C HIS A 121 8.46 0.62 4.87
N CYS A 122 8.94 1.66 4.20
CA CYS A 122 10.17 1.63 3.41
C CYS A 122 11.40 1.27 4.24
N LYS A 123 11.48 1.66 5.53
CA LYS A 123 12.58 1.26 6.43
C LYS A 123 12.63 -0.24 6.69
N GLN A 124 11.50 -0.94 6.58
CA GLN A 124 11.43 -2.39 6.74
C GLN A 124 11.86 -3.13 5.46
N CYS A 125 11.87 -2.44 4.32
CA CYS A 125 12.36 -2.94 3.04
C CYS A 125 13.89 -2.82 2.97
N TRP A 126 14.62 -3.82 3.49
CA TRP A 126 16.10 -3.84 3.54
C TRP A 126 16.83 -3.62 2.20
N TRP A 127 16.15 -3.86 1.07
CA TRP A 127 16.67 -3.68 -0.28
C TRP A 127 16.37 -2.29 -0.86
N TYR A 128 15.45 -1.55 -0.25
CA TYR A 128 15.03 -0.23 -0.70
C TYR A 128 16.10 0.79 -0.33
N LYS A 129 16.59 1.51 -1.33
CA LYS A 129 17.50 2.63 -1.15
C LYS A 129 16.77 3.87 -1.63
N LEU A 130 16.82 4.94 -0.83
CA LEU A 130 16.42 6.26 -1.28
C LEU A 130 17.16 6.57 -2.58
N PRO A 131 16.48 7.15 -3.58
CA PRO A 131 17.15 7.52 -4.81
C PRO A 131 18.26 8.55 -4.48
N PRO A 132 19.43 8.45 -5.14
CA PRO A 132 20.65 9.17 -4.77
C PRO A 132 20.58 10.69 -4.97
N ASP A 133 19.50 11.21 -5.57
CA ASP A 133 19.23 12.63 -5.76
C ASP A 133 18.64 13.32 -4.51
N LEU A 134 18.42 12.56 -3.42
CA LEU A 134 17.80 13.04 -2.18
C LEU A 134 18.65 12.79 -0.92
N SER A 135 19.94 12.49 -1.08
CA SER A 135 20.92 12.29 0.01
C SER A 135 21.94 13.43 0.11
#